data_AF-A0A6P6V9J0-F1
#
_entry.id   AF-A0A6P6V9J0-F1
#
_cell.length_a   1.000
_cell.length_b   1.000
_cell.length_c   1.000
_cell.angle_alpha   90.00
_cell.angle_beta   90.00
_cell.angle_gamma   90.00
#
_symmetry.space_group_name_H-M   'P 1'
#
loop_
_entity.id
_entity.type
_entity.pdbx_description
1 polymer ?
#
loop_
_entity_poly.entity_id
_entity_poly.type
_entity_poly.pdbx_seq_one_letter_code
_entity_poly.pdbx_strand_id
1 'polypeptide(L)'
;MVALQGGSGYVRGVRYQNMRVDDVSNPIIIDQFYCDSPTPCQNQSSAVEISEIMYKNISGTSKSKNAMKFACSDTVPCSHIVLNNINLESRDGTVETYCNSAIGFGYGYVQPSAECLTSSDKEKIIKQEPELALCGMAGLAAGIPYI
;
A
#
# COMPACT_ATOMS: atom_id res chain seq x y z
N MET A 1 -9.82 -2.84 8.42
CA MET A 1 -10.85 -3.06 7.41
C MET A 1 -10.58 -4.38 6.70
N VAL A 2 -11.62 -5.10 6.33
CA VAL A 2 -11.53 -6.36 5.58
C VAL A 2 -12.54 -6.34 4.43
N ALA A 3 -12.19 -6.94 3.31
CA ALA A 3 -13.05 -7.06 2.13
C ALA A 3 -13.13 -8.51 1.68
N LEU A 4 -14.33 -8.96 1.31
CA LEU A 4 -14.60 -10.32 0.87
C LEU A 4 -13.85 -10.63 -0.43
N GLN A 5 -13.17 -11.78 -0.46
CA GLN A 5 -12.47 -12.25 -1.65
C GLN A 5 -13.45 -12.47 -2.81
N GLY A 6 -13.11 -11.97 -4.01
CA GLY A 6 -14.00 -12.01 -5.17
C GLY A 6 -15.06 -10.91 -5.20
N GLY A 7 -15.15 -10.08 -4.15
CA GLY A 7 -16.06 -8.95 -4.07
C GLY A 7 -15.80 -7.89 -5.14
N SER A 8 -16.79 -7.03 -5.36
CA SER A 8 -16.70 -5.88 -6.26
C SER A 8 -17.23 -4.62 -5.57
N GLY A 9 -16.79 -3.45 -6.03
CA GLY A 9 -17.10 -2.16 -5.43
C GLY A 9 -15.84 -1.41 -5.02
N TYR A 10 -16.01 -0.34 -4.26
CA TYR A 10 -14.90 0.50 -3.80
C TYR A 10 -15.11 1.01 -2.37
N VAL A 11 -14.00 1.26 -1.69
CA VAL A 11 -13.93 1.98 -0.42
C VAL A 11 -12.87 3.06 -0.53
N ARG A 12 -13.27 4.32 -0.35
CA ARG A 12 -12.39 5.47 -0.56
C ARG A 12 -12.56 6.54 0.52
N GLY A 13 -11.46 7.20 0.87
CA GLY A 13 -11.49 8.41 1.71
C GLY A 13 -11.71 8.16 3.20
N VAL A 14 -11.40 6.95 3.69
CA VAL A 14 -11.60 6.55 5.09
C VAL A 14 -10.47 7.06 5.97
N ARG A 15 -10.82 7.56 7.16
CA ARG A 15 -9.87 8.07 8.14
C ARG A 15 -10.07 7.42 9.51
N TYR A 16 -9.00 6.85 10.05
CA TYR A 16 -8.92 6.33 11.41
C TYR A 16 -7.96 7.22 12.20
N GLN A 17 -8.43 7.85 13.27
CA GLN A 17 -7.60 8.83 13.99
C GLN A 17 -7.79 8.85 15.50
N ASN A 18 -6.72 9.20 16.21
CA ASN A 18 -6.70 9.45 17.66
C ASN A 18 -7.16 8.22 18.46
N MET A 19 -6.55 7.07 18.20
CA MET A 19 -6.92 5.80 18.82
C MET A 19 -5.80 5.28 19.71
N ARG A 20 -6.18 4.67 20.84
CA ARG A 20 -5.30 3.86 21.66
C ARG A 20 -5.81 2.42 21.68
N VAL A 21 -4.96 1.49 21.28
CA VAL A 21 -5.26 0.05 21.24
C VAL A 21 -4.55 -0.66 22.38
N ASP A 22 -5.12 -1.76 22.87
CA ASP A 22 -4.48 -2.59 23.89
C ASP A 22 -4.71 -4.08 23.58
N ASP A 23 -3.62 -4.83 23.48
CA ASP A 23 -3.59 -6.27 23.22
C ASP A 23 -4.42 -6.71 21.98
N VAL A 24 -4.36 -5.90 20.91
CA VAL A 24 -5.09 -6.16 19.66
C VAL A 24 -4.22 -6.97 18.69
N SER A 25 -4.74 -7.99 18.03
CA SER A 25 -3.94 -8.84 17.12
C SER A 25 -3.25 -8.04 16.01
N ASN A 26 -3.98 -7.25 15.22
CA ASN A 26 -3.42 -6.39 14.17
C ASN A 26 -4.08 -5.01 14.27
N PRO A 27 -3.54 -4.09 15.09
CA PRO A 27 -4.11 -2.76 15.30
C PRO A 27 -4.48 -2.01 14.01
N ILE A 28 -3.68 -2.16 12.96
CA ILE A 28 -3.94 -1.60 11.64
C ILE A 28 -3.98 -2.74 10.63
N ILE A 29 -5.12 -2.90 9.96
CA ILE A 29 -5.32 -3.97 8.99
C ILE A 29 -6.11 -3.50 7.77
N ILE A 30 -5.62 -3.85 6.58
CA ILE A 30 -6.36 -3.94 5.32
C ILE A 30 -6.18 -5.36 4.82
N ASP A 31 -7.27 -6.11 4.66
CA ASP A 31 -7.22 -7.49 4.16
C ASP A 31 -8.29 -7.69 3.07
N GLN A 32 -7.87 -7.80 1.81
CA GLN A 32 -8.75 -8.07 0.66
C GLN A 32 -8.98 -9.58 0.42
N PHE A 33 -8.39 -10.45 1.24
CA PHE A 33 -8.50 -11.90 1.13
C PHE A 33 -9.39 -12.48 2.23
N TYR A 34 -10.31 -11.68 2.77
CA TYR A 34 -11.22 -12.19 3.80
C TYR A 34 -12.13 -13.26 3.19
N CYS A 35 -12.17 -14.40 3.87
CA CYS A 35 -12.96 -15.57 3.50
C CYS A 35 -13.52 -16.16 4.79
N ASP A 36 -14.84 -16.25 4.88
CA ASP A 36 -15.59 -16.79 6.02
C ASP A 36 -16.01 -18.26 5.81
N SER A 37 -15.53 -18.88 4.73
CA SER A 37 -15.76 -20.29 4.42
C SER A 37 -14.84 -21.21 5.25
N PRO A 38 -15.33 -22.37 5.71
CA PRO A 38 -14.50 -23.40 6.32
C PRO A 38 -13.47 -24.01 5.34
N THR A 39 -13.68 -23.84 4.04
CA THR A 39 -12.71 -24.20 3.00
C THR A 39 -12.02 -22.95 2.46
N PRO A 40 -10.72 -23.01 2.13
CA PRO A 40 -10.03 -21.87 1.53
C PRO A 40 -10.73 -21.39 0.26
N CYS A 41 -11.07 -20.11 0.24
CA CYS A 41 -11.56 -19.47 -0.97
C CYS A 41 -10.50 -19.54 -2.06
N GLN A 42 -10.93 -19.78 -3.30
CA GLN A 42 -10.03 -19.71 -4.44
C GLN A 42 -9.59 -18.26 -4.66
N ASN A 43 -8.34 -18.07 -5.09
CA ASN A 43 -7.88 -16.75 -5.50
C ASN A 43 -8.73 -16.24 -6.66
N GLN A 44 -9.43 -15.14 -6.42
CA GLN A 44 -10.24 -14.44 -7.41
C GLN A 44 -9.46 -13.23 -7.94
N SER A 45 -9.65 -12.93 -9.22
CA SER A 45 -9.06 -11.75 -9.85
C SER A 45 -9.81 -10.46 -9.51
N SER A 46 -11.10 -10.56 -9.13
CA SER A 46 -11.88 -9.44 -8.63
C SER A 46 -11.61 -9.19 -7.14
N ALA A 47 -11.43 -7.92 -6.80
CA ALA A 47 -11.37 -7.44 -5.43
C ALA A 47 -11.96 -6.04 -5.35
N VAL A 48 -12.38 -5.65 -4.15
CA VAL A 48 -12.90 -4.32 -3.85
C VAL A 48 -11.76 -3.31 -3.95
N GLU A 49 -11.93 -2.25 -4.74
CA GLU A 49 -10.94 -1.19 -4.87
C GLU A 49 -10.82 -0.39 -3.55
N ILE A 50 -9.61 -0.28 -2.99
CA ILE A 50 -9.38 0.45 -1.73
C ILE A 50 -8.38 1.57 -1.97
N SER A 51 -8.80 2.81 -1.72
CA SER A 51 -7.95 3.98 -1.92
C SER A 51 -8.15 5.08 -0.88
N GLU A 52 -7.13 5.95 -0.75
CA GLU A 52 -7.19 7.15 0.11
C GLU A 52 -7.54 6.84 1.57
N ILE A 53 -6.81 5.89 2.14
CA ILE A 53 -6.99 5.47 3.54
C ILE A 53 -5.95 6.18 4.40
N MET A 54 -6.39 6.83 5.48
CA MET A 54 -5.51 7.51 6.41
C MET A 54 -5.60 6.92 7.82
N TYR A 55 -4.43 6.63 8.40
CA TYR A 55 -4.26 6.27 9.81
C TYR A 55 -3.44 7.38 10.49
N LYS A 56 -3.99 7.99 11.55
CA LYS A 56 -3.37 9.13 12.22
C LYS A 56 -3.41 9.03 13.74
N ASN A 57 -2.30 9.31 14.42
CA ASN A 57 -2.23 9.37 15.89
C ASN A 57 -2.77 8.07 16.53
N ILE A 58 -2.21 6.93 16.14
CA ILE A 58 -2.59 5.62 16.68
C ILE A 58 -1.45 5.10 17.54
N SER A 59 -1.76 4.73 18.78
CA SER A 59 -0.76 4.19 19.70
C SER A 59 -1.25 2.94 20.44
N GLY A 60 -0.33 2.14 20.97
CA GLY A 60 -0.69 1.05 21.88
C GLY A 60 0.00 -0.28 21.57
N THR A 61 -0.61 -1.38 22.01
CA THR A 61 0.04 -2.70 21.98
C THR A 61 -0.63 -3.67 20.99
N SER A 62 0.21 -4.43 20.29
CA SER A 62 -0.16 -5.51 19.39
C SER A 62 0.11 -6.86 20.03
N LYS A 63 -0.82 -7.81 19.86
CA LYS A 63 -0.65 -9.20 20.27
C LYS A 63 0.06 -10.04 19.21
N SER A 64 -0.10 -9.69 17.93
CA SER A 64 0.59 -10.40 16.83
C SER A 64 1.87 -9.67 16.41
N LYS A 65 2.76 -10.41 15.74
CA LYS A 65 4.00 -9.88 15.17
C LYS A 65 3.73 -8.76 14.17
N ASN A 66 2.72 -8.92 13.30
CA ASN A 66 2.39 -7.93 12.29
C ASN A 66 1.40 -6.90 12.87
N ALA A 67 1.88 -5.89 13.59
CA ALA A 67 0.99 -4.86 14.13
C ALA A 67 0.26 -4.08 13.04
N MET A 68 0.90 -3.92 11.88
CA MET A 68 0.31 -3.36 10.67
C MET A 68 0.31 -4.42 9.56
N LYS A 69 -0.85 -4.71 8.97
CA LYS A 69 -0.99 -5.69 7.88
C LYS A 69 -1.77 -5.07 6.73
N PHE A 70 -1.13 -4.90 5.58
CA PHE A 70 -1.76 -4.46 4.33
C PHE A 70 -1.68 -5.60 3.31
N ALA A 71 -2.71 -6.44 3.25
CA ALA A 71 -2.81 -7.55 2.32
C ALA A 71 -3.82 -7.22 1.22
N CYS A 72 -3.33 -6.73 0.09
CA CYS A 72 -4.13 -6.35 -1.06
C CYS A 72 -3.87 -7.27 -2.25
N SER A 73 -4.82 -7.36 -3.18
CA SER A 73 -4.73 -8.14 -4.41
C SER A 73 -3.71 -7.56 -5.35
N ASP A 74 -2.94 -8.42 -6.02
CA ASP A 74 -1.98 -8.01 -7.05
C ASP A 74 -2.69 -7.44 -8.29
N THR A 75 -3.94 -7.86 -8.54
CA THR A 75 -4.77 -7.35 -9.66
C THR A 75 -5.47 -6.04 -9.33
N VAL A 76 -5.71 -5.75 -8.04
CA VAL A 76 -6.41 -4.56 -7.56
C VAL A 76 -5.69 -4.03 -6.31
N PRO A 77 -4.48 -3.46 -6.48
CA PRO A 77 -3.66 -3.00 -5.36
C PRO A 77 -4.34 -1.88 -4.58
N CYS A 78 -4.09 -1.82 -3.28
CA CYS A 78 -4.53 -0.69 -2.47
C CYS A 78 -3.64 0.52 -2.77
N SER A 79 -4.23 1.72 -2.88
CA SER A 79 -3.49 2.93 -3.22
C SER A 79 -3.71 4.08 -2.24
N HIS A 80 -2.75 5.00 -2.20
CA HIS A 80 -2.82 6.21 -1.37
C HIS A 80 -3.09 5.91 0.12
N ILE A 81 -2.41 4.90 0.68
CA ILE A 81 -2.41 4.65 2.11
C ILE A 81 -1.45 5.64 2.78
N VAL A 82 -1.94 6.33 3.81
CA VAL A 82 -1.20 7.36 4.52
C VAL A 82 -1.11 7.03 5.99
N LEU A 83 0.11 6.93 6.52
CA LEU A 83 0.39 6.72 7.94
C LEU A 83 0.97 7.99 8.56
N ASN A 84 0.43 8.43 9.69
CA ASN A 84 0.96 9.57 10.42
C ASN A 84 0.91 9.35 11.94
N ASN A 85 2.05 9.52 12.62
CA ASN A 85 2.14 9.41 14.08
C ASN A 85 1.58 8.07 14.59
N ILE A 86 2.16 6.97 14.12
CA ILE A 86 1.83 5.60 14.51
C ILE A 86 2.89 5.12 15.50
N ASN A 87 2.47 4.63 16.66
CA ASN A 87 3.36 4.07 17.68
C ASN A 87 2.77 2.77 18.25
N LEU A 88 3.10 1.66 17.61
CA LEU A 88 2.66 0.34 17.99
C LEU A 88 3.85 -0.49 18.47
N GLU A 89 3.67 -1.17 19.60
CA GLU A 89 4.66 -2.04 20.22
C GLU A 89 4.04 -3.40 20.57
N SER A 90 4.85 -4.39 20.93
CA SER A 90 4.37 -5.63 21.56
C SER A 90 4.83 -5.66 23.02
N ARG A 91 4.08 -6.36 23.87
CA ARG A 91 4.48 -6.57 25.27
C ARG A 91 5.70 -7.49 25.40
N ASP A 92 5.87 -8.40 24.44
CA ASP A 92 6.81 -9.52 24.54
C ASP A 92 7.87 -9.52 23.43
N GLY A 93 7.99 -8.44 22.64
CA GLY A 93 8.98 -8.38 21.57
C GLY A 93 8.80 -7.21 20.60
N THR A 94 9.34 -7.38 19.40
CA THR A 94 9.21 -6.40 18.31
C THR A 94 7.97 -6.69 17.46
N VAL A 95 7.41 -5.62 16.90
CA VAL A 95 6.34 -5.70 15.90
C VAL A 95 6.86 -5.27 14.54
N GLU A 96 6.20 -5.72 13.49
CA GLU A 96 6.55 -5.50 12.10
C GLU A 96 5.35 -5.02 11.29
N THR A 97 5.64 -4.51 10.10
CA THR A 97 4.64 -4.17 9.08
C THR A 97 4.72 -5.19 7.95
N TYR A 98 3.57 -5.75 7.58
CA TYR A 98 3.43 -6.57 6.39
C TYR A 98 2.73 -5.79 5.28
N CYS A 99 3.27 -5.84 4.06
CA CYS A 99 2.66 -5.25 2.87
C CYS A 99 2.63 -6.27 1.72
N ASN A 100 1.49 -6.37 1.05
CA ASN A 100 1.31 -7.00 -0.26
C ASN A 100 0.49 -6.07 -1.14
N SER A 101 1.04 -5.68 -2.29
CA SER A 101 0.34 -4.87 -3.31
C SER A 101 -0.35 -3.62 -2.73
N ALA A 102 0.38 -2.91 -1.88
CA ALA A 102 -0.10 -1.74 -1.15
C ALA A 102 0.83 -0.54 -1.38
N ILE A 103 0.26 0.54 -1.91
CA ILE A 103 0.96 1.77 -2.27
C ILE A 103 0.61 2.87 -1.26
N GLY A 104 1.63 3.50 -0.71
CA GLY A 104 1.45 4.50 0.33
C GLY A 104 2.75 5.06 0.87
N PHE A 105 2.63 5.89 1.91
CA PHE A 105 3.78 6.44 2.62
C PHE A 105 3.42 6.77 4.06
N GLY A 106 4.45 6.80 4.90
CA GLY A 106 4.38 7.33 6.26
C GLY A 106 5.06 8.68 6.38
N TYR A 107 4.56 9.56 7.24
CA TYR A 107 5.25 10.78 7.66
C TYR A 107 5.08 11.06 9.15
N GLY A 108 6.04 11.75 9.76
CA GLY A 108 6.13 11.88 11.20
C GLY A 108 6.69 10.61 11.84
N TYR A 109 6.29 10.31 13.08
CA TYR A 109 6.74 9.10 13.78
C TYR A 109 5.91 7.88 13.32
N VAL A 110 6.53 6.84 12.78
CA VAL A 110 5.86 5.61 12.36
C VAL A 110 6.66 4.41 12.83
N GLN A 111 6.15 3.76 13.89
CA GLN A 111 6.69 2.53 14.44
C GLN A 111 5.55 1.49 14.57
N PRO A 112 5.71 0.26 14.04
CA PRO A 112 6.87 -0.25 13.30
C PRO A 112 7.06 0.43 11.93
N SER A 113 8.28 0.36 11.37
CA SER A 113 8.57 0.92 10.04
C SER A 113 7.65 0.33 8.98
N ALA A 114 7.20 1.17 8.04
CA ALA A 114 6.29 0.82 6.95
C ALA A 114 6.95 1.00 5.56
N GLU A 115 8.26 0.81 5.48
CA GLU A 115 9.05 0.94 4.22
C GLU A 115 8.62 -0.03 3.11
N CYS A 116 7.88 -1.10 3.44
CA CYS A 116 7.32 -2.01 2.45
C CYS A 116 6.15 -1.42 1.65
N LEU A 117 5.56 -0.31 2.08
CA LEU A 117 4.60 0.42 1.27
C LEU A 117 5.35 0.99 0.06
N THR A 118 4.96 0.59 -1.14
CA THR A 118 5.55 1.14 -2.35
C THR A 118 5.13 2.60 -2.46
N SER A 119 6.09 3.53 -2.54
CA SER A 119 5.74 4.93 -2.77
C SER A 119 5.21 5.09 -4.18
N SER A 120 4.19 5.94 -4.37
CA SER A 120 3.65 6.29 -5.69
C SER A 120 4.71 6.87 -6.64
N ASP A 121 5.85 7.33 -6.11
CA ASP A 121 7.00 7.78 -6.90
C ASP A 121 7.66 6.63 -7.67
N LYS A 122 7.73 5.42 -7.10
CA LYS A 122 8.22 4.23 -7.82
C LYS A 122 7.24 3.77 -8.90
N GLU A 123 5.94 3.96 -8.68
CA GLU A 123 4.90 3.62 -9.65
C GLU A 123 4.89 4.58 -10.86
N LYS A 124 5.22 5.87 -10.65
CA LYS A 124 5.45 6.83 -11.73
C LYS A 124 6.70 6.51 -12.53
N ILE A 125 7.78 6.10 -11.88
CA ILE A 125 9.03 5.69 -12.56
C ILE A 125 8.80 4.47 -13.46
N ILE A 126 8.02 3.48 -13.02
CA ILE A 126 7.72 2.26 -13.81
C ILE A 126 6.77 2.57 -14.99
N LYS A 127 5.87 3.54 -14.88
CA LYS A 127 4.95 3.94 -15.96
C LYS A 127 5.56 4.92 -16.97
N GLN A 128 6.77 5.44 -16.73
CA GLN A 128 7.44 6.43 -17.59
C GLN A 128 8.33 5.79 -18.69
N GLU A 129 8.57 4.48 -18.67
CA GLU A 129 9.37 3.78 -19.68
C GLU A 129 8.46 3.02 -20.66
N PRO A 130 7.83 3.75 -21.59
CA PRO A 130 8.11 3.45 -22.99
C PRO A 130 8.03 4.71 -23.89
N GLU A 131 8.92 5.69 -23.72
CA GLU A 131 9.06 6.74 -24.74
C GLU A 131 10.48 7.34 -24.85
N LEU A 132 11.52 6.52 -24.64
CA LEU A 132 12.91 6.93 -24.93
C LEU A 132 13.59 6.03 -25.98
N ALA A 133 12.81 5.44 -26.89
CA ALA A 133 13.34 4.60 -27.98
C ALA A 133 13.10 5.17 -29.40
N LEU A 134 12.65 6.42 -29.54
CA LEU A 134 12.40 7.02 -30.87
C LEU A 134 13.24 8.27 -31.21
N CYS A 135 14.23 8.63 -30.40
CA CYS A 135 15.15 9.74 -30.71
C CYS A 135 16.50 9.27 -31.30
N GLY A 136 16.51 8.13 -32.00
CA GLY A 136 17.72 7.54 -32.58
C GLY A 136 17.88 7.68 -34.10
N MET A 137 16.87 8.15 -34.85
CA MET A 137 16.88 8.06 -36.32
C MET A 137 16.42 9.34 -37.04
N ALA A 138 16.99 10.49 -36.71
CA ALA A 138 16.90 11.67 -37.58
C ALA A 138 18.06 12.63 -37.31
N GLY A 139 19.05 12.65 -38.21
CA GLY A 139 20.04 13.72 -38.24
C GLY A 139 21.28 13.39 -39.04
N LEU A 140 21.29 13.76 -40.32
CA LEU A 140 22.46 14.29 -41.04
C LEU A 140 22.00 14.84 -42.39
N ALA A 141 21.39 16.03 -42.37
CA ALA A 141 21.30 16.90 -43.53
C ALA A 141 21.20 18.35 -43.07
N ALA A 142 22.33 19.04 -42.97
CA ALA A 142 22.42 20.50 -43.13
C ALA A 142 23.88 20.91 -43.27
N GLY A 143 24.22 21.51 -44.41
CA GLY A 143 25.56 22.04 -44.68
C GLY A 143 25.65 22.73 -46.05
N ILE A 144 24.86 23.79 -46.26
CA ILE A 144 25.09 24.85 -47.26
C ILE A 144 25.48 26.08 -46.41
N PRO A 145 26.59 26.83 -46.66
CA PRO A 145 26.60 27.80 -47.77
C PRO A 145 27.93 28.15 -48.48
N TYR A 146 27.75 28.60 -49.73
CA TYR A 146 28.47 29.65 -50.48
C TYR A 146 30.01 29.77 -50.37
N ILE A 147 30.73 29.40 -51.44
CA ILE A 147 31.28 30.25 -52.55
C ILE A 147 31.63 29.30 -53.70
#